data_AF-A0A1E4XG65-F1
#
_entry.id   AF-A0A1E4XG65-F1
#
_cell.length_a   1.000
_cell.length_b   1.000
_cell.length_c   1.000
_cell.angle_alpha   90.00
_cell.angle_beta   90.00
_cell.angle_gamma   90.00
#
_symmetry.space_group_name_H-M   'P 1'
#
loop_
_entity.id
_entity.type
_entity.pdbx_description
1 polymer ?
#
loop_
_entity_poly.entity_id
_entity_poly.type
_entity_poly.pdbx_seq_one_letter_code
_entity_poly.pdbx_strand_id
1 'polypeptide(L)'
;MGFIKTVGVILALAATGSFAYADSRIFTASVDDKGQITAQSPQWLKEIKLTAQPDYFSEYKVRFVPGVFKQPPRFCTVSVTDVSSNEHIFYGHAKLGSVPAINYVNVLTLKVGNNKPSGDSSMGFMLMCVE
;
A
#
# COMPACT_ATOMS: atom_id res chain seq x y z
N MET A 1 -23.83 -30.33 -45.51
CA MET A 1 -22.52 -29.63 -45.37
C MET A 1 -22.55 -28.38 -44.48
N GLY A 2 -23.70 -27.83 -44.07
CA GLY A 2 -23.77 -26.64 -43.19
C GLY A 2 -23.54 -26.91 -41.69
N PHE A 3 -24.02 -28.04 -41.17
CA PHE A 3 -23.97 -28.36 -39.73
C PHE A 3 -22.56 -28.57 -39.17
N ILE A 4 -21.65 -29.14 -39.95
CA ILE A 4 -20.27 -29.41 -39.51
C ILE A 4 -19.48 -28.09 -39.33
N LYS A 5 -19.81 -27.06 -40.12
CA LYS A 5 -19.16 -25.74 -40.02
C LYS A 5 -19.57 -25.02 -38.74
N THR A 6 -20.85 -25.11 -38.36
CA THR A 6 -21.37 -24.41 -37.17
C THR A 6 -20.83 -24.99 -35.87
N VAL A 7 -20.69 -26.32 -35.78
CA VAL A 7 -20.14 -27.00 -34.60
C VAL A 7 -18.65 -26.69 -34.40
N GLY A 8 -17.87 -26.61 -35.49
CA GLY A 8 -16.46 -26.21 -35.44
C GLY A 8 -16.24 -24.78 -34.93
N VAL A 9 -17.14 -23.86 -35.26
CA VAL A 9 -17.08 -22.46 -34.78
C VAL A 9 -17.39 -22.38 -33.28
N ILE A 10 -18.37 -23.14 -32.77
CA ILE A 10 -18.72 -23.11 -31.35
C ILE A 10 -17.60 -23.68 -30.46
N LEU A 11 -16.93 -24.74 -30.92
CA LEU A 11 -15.76 -25.32 -30.22
C LEU A 11 -14.54 -24.38 -30.23
N ALA A 12 -14.35 -23.60 -31.29
CA ALA A 12 -13.26 -22.62 -31.36
C ALA A 12 -13.47 -21.44 -30.40
N LEU A 13 -14.71 -20.97 -30.20
CA LEU A 13 -15.00 -19.89 -29.23
C LEU A 13 -14.85 -20.36 -27.78
N ALA A 14 -15.18 -21.61 -27.46
CA ALA A 14 -14.99 -22.18 -26.12
C ALA A 14 -13.51 -22.28 -25.73
N ALA A 15 -12.61 -22.49 -26.69
CA ALA A 15 -11.16 -22.57 -26.47
C ALA A 15 -10.48 -21.20 -26.28
N THR A 16 -11.13 -20.10 -26.65
CA THR A 16 -10.61 -18.73 -26.44
C THR A 16 -10.97 -18.13 -25.08
N GLY A 17 -11.70 -18.86 -24.24
CA GLY A 17 -12.00 -18.49 -22.85
C GLY A 17 -10.80 -18.69 -21.93
N SER A 18 -9.65 -18.12 -22.26
CA SER A 18 -8.58 -17.97 -21.28
C SER A 18 -9.09 -16.98 -20.23
N PHE A 19 -9.52 -17.50 -19.08
CA PHE A 19 -9.66 -16.70 -17.88
C PHE A 19 -8.27 -16.16 -17.55
N ALA A 20 -7.94 -14.97 -18.05
CA ALA A 20 -6.79 -14.22 -17.57
C ALA A 20 -7.12 -13.80 -16.13
N TYR A 21 -6.93 -14.73 -15.20
CA TYR A 21 -6.78 -14.40 -13.80
C TYR A 21 -5.52 -13.54 -13.71
N ALA A 22 -5.69 -12.22 -13.66
CA ALA A 22 -4.64 -11.34 -13.22
C ALA A 22 -4.39 -11.73 -11.74
N ASP A 23 -3.34 -12.50 -11.49
CA ASP A 23 -2.88 -12.81 -10.15
C ASP A 23 -2.33 -11.51 -9.55
N SER A 24 -3.22 -10.66 -9.05
CA SER A 24 -2.85 -9.41 -8.39
C SER A 24 -2.24 -9.75 -7.05
N ARG A 25 -0.92 -9.62 -6.97
CA ARG A 25 -0.17 -9.88 -5.75
C ARG A 25 -0.44 -8.78 -4.75
N ILE A 26 -0.81 -9.18 -3.54
CA ILE A 26 -1.06 -8.29 -2.41
C ILE A 26 0.21 -8.25 -1.54
N PHE A 27 0.63 -7.03 -1.22
CA PHE A 27 1.76 -6.75 -0.35
C PHE A 27 1.26 -6.03 0.88
N THR A 28 1.66 -6.48 2.05
CA THR A 28 1.28 -5.88 3.34
C THR A 28 2.51 -5.64 4.19
N ALA A 29 2.52 -4.57 4.96
CA ALA A 29 3.54 -4.29 5.95
C ALA A 29 2.96 -3.52 7.13
N SER A 30 3.47 -3.80 8.32
CA SER A 30 3.24 -3.01 9.53
C SER A 30 4.54 -2.28 9.88
N VAL A 31 4.40 -1.00 10.21
CA VAL A 31 5.50 -0.09 10.52
C VAL A 31 5.19 0.57 11.86
N ASP A 32 6.17 0.67 12.75
CA ASP A 32 6.02 1.38 14.02
C ASP A 32 6.23 2.90 13.89
N ASP A 33 6.00 3.62 14.99
CA ASP A 33 6.17 5.07 15.10
C ASP A 33 7.59 5.55 14.74
N LYS A 34 8.60 4.69 14.93
CA LYS A 34 10.01 4.96 14.61
C LYS A 34 10.39 4.64 13.18
N GLY A 35 9.46 4.13 12.37
CA GLY A 35 9.70 3.72 11.00
C GLY A 35 10.36 2.36 10.85
N GLN A 36 10.28 1.49 11.86
CA GLN A 36 10.76 0.11 11.76
C GLN A 36 9.67 -0.80 11.22
N ILE A 37 10.05 -1.71 10.33
CA ILE A 37 9.13 -2.73 9.80
C ILE A 37 8.97 -3.82 10.86
N THR A 38 7.78 -3.94 11.43
CA THR A 38 7.48 -4.92 12.50
C THR A 38 6.93 -6.22 11.94
N ALA A 39 6.25 -6.16 10.79
CA ALA A 39 5.78 -7.33 10.05
C ALA A 39 5.63 -6.98 8.56
N GLN A 40 5.78 -7.97 7.68
CA GLN A 40 5.44 -7.82 6.27
C GLN A 40 5.17 -9.19 5.62
N SER A 41 4.30 -9.18 4.61
CA SER A 41 4.04 -10.34 3.77
C SER A 41 3.75 -9.90 2.32
N PRO A 42 4.51 -10.39 1.32
CA PRO A 42 5.78 -11.11 1.43
C PRO A 42 6.91 -10.21 2.02
N GLN A 43 8.18 -10.56 1.89
CA GLN A 43 9.28 -9.61 2.14
C GLN A 43 9.44 -8.69 0.91
N TRP A 44 9.12 -7.40 1.04
CA TRP A 44 9.01 -6.47 -0.10
C TRP A 44 9.48 -5.04 0.19
N LEU A 45 9.55 -4.63 1.46
CA LEU A 45 10.10 -3.35 1.87
C LEU A 45 11.61 -3.50 2.13
N LYS A 46 12.39 -2.56 1.61
CA LYS A 46 13.84 -2.50 1.77
C LYS A 46 14.25 -1.66 2.97
N GLU A 47 13.70 -0.46 3.06
CA GLU A 47 14.02 0.51 4.10
C GLU A 47 12.90 1.53 4.22
N ILE A 48 12.85 2.19 5.38
CA ILE A 48 11.95 3.31 5.64
C ILE A 48 12.79 4.42 6.23
N LYS A 49 12.69 5.62 5.64
CA LYS A 49 13.29 6.83 6.20
C LYS A 49 12.20 7.71 6.77
N LEU A 50 12.16 7.80 8.10
CA LEU A 50 11.31 8.74 8.83
C LEU A 50 11.95 10.14 8.83
N THR A 51 11.13 11.15 8.53
CA THR A 51 11.40 12.57 8.75
C THR A 51 10.26 13.15 9.55
N ALA A 52 10.46 13.25 10.87
CA ALA A 52 9.50 13.86 11.78
C ALA A 52 9.68 15.39 11.78
N GLN A 53 8.60 16.11 11.52
CA GLN A 53 8.58 17.57 11.64
C GLN A 53 7.69 17.95 12.82
N PRO A 54 8.25 18.59 13.87
CA PRO A 54 7.47 19.04 15.02
C PRO A 54 6.32 19.95 14.57
N ASP A 55 5.15 19.74 15.16
CA ASP A 55 3.93 20.51 14.90
C ASP A 55 3.45 20.46 13.44
N TYR A 56 3.92 19.46 12.70
CA TYR A 56 3.53 19.19 11.32
C TYR A 56 3.37 17.68 11.10
N PHE A 57 3.33 17.24 9.84
CA PHE A 57 3.26 15.82 9.53
C PHE A 57 4.62 15.14 9.67
N SER A 58 4.60 13.86 10.01
CA SER A 58 5.76 12.98 9.88
C SER A 58 5.70 12.26 8.54
N GLU A 59 6.79 12.34 7.76
CA GLU A 59 6.92 11.67 6.47
C GLU A 59 7.75 10.38 6.60
N TYR A 60 7.23 9.29 6.06
CA TYR A 60 7.90 8.00 5.94
C TYR A 60 8.13 7.72 4.46
N LYS A 61 9.39 7.81 4.02
CA LYS A 61 9.77 7.38 2.67
C LYS A 61 10.04 5.88 2.68
N VAL A 62 9.07 5.11 2.20
CA VAL A 62 9.09 3.65 2.18
C VAL A 62 9.66 3.17 0.87
N ARG A 63 10.86 2.56 0.87
CA ARG A 63 11.49 2.02 -0.33
C ARG A 63 11.19 0.53 -0.48
N PHE A 64 10.91 0.12 -1.70
CA PHE A 64 10.67 -1.27 -2.05
C PHE A 64 11.98 -2.00 -2.37
N VAL A 65 12.01 -3.31 -2.18
CA VAL A 65 13.08 -4.17 -2.66
C VAL A 65 13.11 -4.07 -4.20
N PRO A 66 14.29 -3.83 -4.82
CA PRO A 66 14.39 -3.69 -6.27
C PRO A 66 13.80 -4.89 -7.01
N GLY A 67 12.94 -4.62 -7.99
CA GLY A 67 12.35 -5.66 -8.84
C GLY A 67 11.13 -6.37 -8.27
N VAL A 68 10.68 -6.03 -7.05
CA VAL A 68 9.40 -6.50 -6.49
C VAL A 68 8.24 -6.12 -7.39
N PHE A 69 8.18 -4.85 -7.80
CA PHE A 69 7.19 -4.34 -8.74
C PHE A 69 7.86 -4.11 -10.10
N LYS A 70 7.25 -4.63 -11.18
CA LYS A 70 7.72 -4.35 -12.56
C LYS A 70 7.16 -3.06 -13.13
N GLN A 71 6.09 -2.56 -12.54
CA GLN A 71 5.41 -1.30 -12.83
C GLN A 71 5.01 -0.64 -11.51
N PRO A 72 4.70 0.67 -11.45
CA PRO A 72 4.15 1.25 -10.23
C PRO A 72 2.94 0.45 -9.71
N PRO A 73 2.84 0.20 -8.39
CA PRO A 73 1.68 -0.48 -7.81
C PRO A 73 0.37 0.19 -8.26
N ARG A 74 -0.61 -0.61 -8.66
CA ARG A 74 -1.90 -0.11 -9.16
C ARG A 74 -2.70 0.58 -8.06
N PHE A 75 -2.50 0.12 -6.82
CA PHE A 75 -3.15 0.67 -5.65
C PHE A 75 -2.25 0.51 -4.44
N CYS A 76 -2.24 1.52 -3.58
CA CYS A 76 -1.76 1.39 -2.22
C CYS A 76 -2.75 2.08 -1.28
N THR A 77 -2.80 1.61 -0.05
CA THR A 77 -3.57 2.22 1.03
C THR A 77 -2.80 2.11 2.34
N VAL A 78 -3.06 3.04 3.25
CA VAL A 78 -2.44 3.09 4.56
C VAL A 78 -3.50 3.34 5.63
N SER A 79 -3.32 2.72 6.79
CA SER A 79 -4.17 2.91 7.95
C SER A 79 -3.31 3.02 9.20
N VAL A 80 -3.63 3.98 10.07
CA VAL A 80 -2.96 4.10 11.38
C VAL A 80 -3.30 2.88 12.23
N THR A 81 -2.30 2.34 12.90
CA THR A 81 -2.46 1.25 13.88
C THR A 81 -1.99 1.66 15.26
N ASP A 82 -1.53 2.90 15.42
CA ASP A 82 -1.07 3.45 16.69
C ASP A 82 -2.22 3.73 17.65
N VAL A 83 -2.20 3.02 18.78
CA VAL A 83 -3.17 3.15 19.87
C VAL A 83 -2.50 3.51 21.19
N SER A 84 -1.30 4.09 21.14
CA SER A 84 -0.49 4.41 22.32
C SER A 84 -1.14 5.45 23.24
N SER A 85 -2.04 6.29 22.73
CA SER A 85 -2.84 7.21 23.54
C SER A 85 -4.20 7.52 22.91
N ASN A 86 -5.12 8.07 23.71
CA ASN A 86 -6.41 8.57 23.20
C ASN A 86 -6.24 9.61 22.09
N GLU A 87 -5.18 10.43 22.14
CA GLU A 87 -4.92 11.40 21.07
C GLU A 87 -4.56 10.70 19.76
N HIS A 88 -3.77 9.63 19.80
CA HIS A 88 -3.45 8.83 18.62
C HIS A 88 -4.69 8.12 18.07
N ILE A 89 -5.55 7.60 18.96
CA ILE A 89 -6.79 6.92 18.56
C ILE A 89 -7.78 7.87 17.88
N PHE A 90 -8.01 9.06 18.47
CA PHE A 90 -9.07 9.96 17.98
C PHE A 90 -8.62 10.90 16.87
N TYR A 91 -7.34 11.26 16.84
CA TYR A 91 -6.83 12.30 15.95
C TYR A 91 -5.76 11.78 14.98
N GLY A 92 -5.33 10.53 15.12
CA GLY A 92 -4.30 9.94 14.29
C GLY A 92 -4.78 9.67 12.86
N HIS A 93 -4.07 10.21 11.88
CA HIS A 93 -4.31 9.95 10.47
C HIS A 93 -3.04 9.55 9.75
N ALA A 94 -3.19 8.65 8.78
CA ALA A 94 -2.16 8.30 7.82
C ALA A 94 -2.72 8.48 6.40
N LYS A 95 -1.89 8.96 5.48
CA LYS A 95 -2.23 9.11 4.06
C LYS A 95 -1.03 8.79 3.21
N LEU A 96 -1.27 8.41 1.96
CA LEU A 96 -0.21 8.40 0.96
C LEU A 96 0.16 9.84 0.60
N GLY A 97 1.45 10.16 0.67
CA GLY A 97 1.98 11.48 0.30
C GLY A 97 2.16 11.66 -1.20
N SER A 98 2.09 10.58 -1.98
CA SER A 98 2.21 10.62 -3.44
C SER A 98 1.53 9.41 -4.08
N VAL A 99 1.37 9.45 -5.40
CA VAL A 99 1.13 8.25 -6.21
C VAL A 99 2.33 7.30 -5.98
N PRO A 100 2.11 5.99 -5.77
CA PRO A 100 3.20 5.02 -5.63
C PRO A 100 4.10 5.02 -6.87
N ALA A 101 5.41 5.00 -6.66
CA ALA A 101 6.38 4.76 -7.72
C ALA A 101 6.74 3.27 -7.78
N ILE A 102 7.50 2.86 -8.79
CA ILE A 102 7.97 1.47 -8.93
C ILE A 102 8.88 1.02 -7.77
N ASN A 103 9.54 1.95 -7.09
CA ASN A 103 10.58 1.67 -6.09
C ASN A 103 10.33 2.33 -4.73
N TYR A 104 9.29 3.15 -4.56
CA TYR A 104 8.95 3.73 -3.28
C TYR A 104 7.50 4.23 -3.23
N VAL A 105 7.02 4.46 -2.01
CA VAL A 105 5.83 5.26 -1.71
C VAL A 105 6.11 6.13 -0.48
N ASN A 106 5.52 7.32 -0.44
CA ASN A 106 5.58 8.17 0.74
C ASN A 106 4.30 7.98 1.58
N VAL A 107 4.46 7.81 2.88
CA VAL A 107 3.36 7.81 3.85
C VAL A 107 3.51 9.04 4.73
N LEU A 108 2.42 9.77 4.93
CA LEU A 108 2.35 10.93 5.82
C LEU A 108 1.47 10.58 7.00
N THR A 109 1.89 10.96 8.20
CA THR A 109 1.10 10.81 9.43
C THR A 109 0.94 12.17 10.11
N LEU A 110 -0.25 12.42 10.67
CA LEU A 110 -0.58 13.69 11.30
C LEU A 110 -1.67 13.49 12.36
N LYS A 111 -1.52 14.14 13.51
CA LYS A 111 -2.64 14.34 14.45
C LYS A 111 -3.49 15.54 14.03
N VAL A 112 -4.75 15.32 13.69
CA VAL A 112 -5.67 16.38 13.25
C VAL A 112 -6.87 16.45 14.20
N GLY A 113 -7.30 17.67 14.57
CA GLY A 113 -8.57 17.86 15.29
C GLY A 113 -8.46 18.00 16.81
N ASN A 114 -7.25 17.97 17.35
CA ASN A 114 -6.98 18.49 18.69
C ASN A 114 -6.64 19.98 18.54
N ASN A 115 -7.28 20.89 19.29
CA ASN A 115 -7.07 22.35 19.20
C ASN A 115 -5.72 22.80 19.80
N LYS A 116 -4.67 22.02 19.57
CA LYS A 116 -3.32 22.16 20.10
C LYS A 116 -2.31 21.89 18.97
N PRO A 117 -1.05 22.33 19.12
CA PRO A 117 0.02 21.90 18.22
C PRO A 117 0.09 20.37 18.17
N SER A 118 0.35 19.80 16.99
CA SER A 118 0.38 18.35 16.83
C SER A 118 1.57 17.69 17.55
N GLY A 119 2.60 18.44 17.91
CA GLY A 119 3.80 17.90 18.53
C GLY A 119 4.47 16.88 17.60
N ASP A 120 4.83 15.72 18.14
CA ASP A 120 5.24 14.58 17.30
C ASP A 120 4.02 13.88 16.71
N SER A 121 4.00 13.80 15.37
CA SER A 121 2.95 13.16 14.60
C SER A 121 3.36 11.79 14.06
N SER A 122 4.52 11.28 14.46
CA SER A 122 4.99 9.95 14.07
C SER A 122 4.07 8.89 14.67
N MET A 123 3.64 7.93 13.83
CA MET A 123 2.65 6.91 14.20
C MET A 123 2.98 5.58 13.56
N GLY A 124 2.64 4.50 14.26
CA GLY A 124 2.56 3.18 13.64
C GLY A 124 1.42 3.09 12.61
N PHE A 125 1.66 2.40 11.51
CA PHE A 125 0.67 2.18 10.45
C PHE A 125 0.82 0.83 9.75
N MET A 126 -0.25 0.41 9.09
CA MET A 126 -0.26 -0.69 8.14
C MET A 126 -0.34 -0.16 6.71
N LEU A 127 0.54 -0.62 5.84
CA LEU A 127 0.59 -0.31 4.41
C LEU A 127 0.20 -1.56 3.62
N MET A 128 -0.73 -1.41 2.68
CA MET A 128 -1.06 -2.44 1.70
C MET A 128 -0.86 -1.88 0.29
N CYS A 129 -0.22 -2.65 -0.59
CA CYS A 129 -0.09 -2.34 -2.00
C CYS A 129 -0.50 -3.55 -2.86
N VAL A 130 -0.99 -3.28 -4.06
CA VAL A 130 -1.42 -4.29 -5.03
C VAL A 130 -0.72 -4.02 -6.37
N GLU A 131 -0.20 -5.09 -6.97
CA GLU A 131 0.38 -5.08 -8.32
C GLU A 131 -0.68 -5.05 -9.43
#